data_AF-A0A3N5P6N1-F1
#
_entry.id   AF-A0A3N5P6N1-F1
#
_cell.length_a   1.000
_cell.length_b   1.000
_cell.length_c   1.000
_cell.angle_alpha   90.00
_cell.angle_beta   90.00
_cell.angle_gamma   90.00
#
_symmetry.space_group_name_H-M   'P 1'
#
loop_
_entity.id
_entity.type
_entity.pdbx_description
1 polymer ?
#
loop_
_entity_poly.entity_id
_entity_poly.type
_entity_poly.pdbx_seq_one_letter_code
_entity_poly.pdbx_strand_id
1 'polypeptide(L)'
;MPKFMKSRFSGLYVFGVLFLAVSLILRVVLCVDSASQADLGVWAMTKVFAVGTFFDLIAYFFIVSPVTLYLLLAPEKLFSWKPLRYVALAIYFLAIYALLFDAASEWFFWDEFGARYNFVAVDYLIYTQEVVGNIQ
;
A
#
# COMPACT_ATOMS: atom_id res chain seq x y z
N MET A 1 7.98 -27.10 1.22
CA MET A 1 7.57 -25.76 1.72
C MET A 1 8.77 -25.09 2.39
N PRO A 2 9.17 -23.88 1.98
CA PRO A 2 10.34 -23.20 2.53
C PRO A 2 10.21 -22.93 4.05
N LYS A 3 11.32 -23.04 4.78
CA LYS A 3 11.39 -23.00 6.25
C LYS A 3 10.85 -21.69 6.87
N PHE A 4 10.91 -20.58 6.12
CA PHE A 4 10.43 -19.25 6.53
C PHE A 4 8.90 -19.18 6.69
N MET A 5 8.14 -20.06 6.03
CA MET A 5 6.67 -20.09 6.09
C MET A 5 6.11 -20.66 7.42
N LYS A 6 6.96 -21.25 8.27
CA LYS A 6 6.55 -21.79 9.59
C LYS A 6 6.72 -20.78 10.74
N SER A 7 7.14 -19.56 10.43
CA SER A 7 7.35 -18.50 11.43
C SER A 7 6.09 -17.68 11.68
N ARG A 8 5.94 -17.10 12.89
CA ARG A 8 4.86 -16.13 13.20
C ARG A 8 4.92 -14.86 12.35
N PHE A 9 6.02 -14.64 11.64
CA PHE A 9 6.24 -13.55 10.68
C PHE A 9 5.84 -13.89 9.24
N SER A 10 5.42 -15.13 8.95
CA SER A 10 5.10 -15.56 7.58
C SER A 10 3.97 -14.74 6.95
N GLY A 11 2.98 -14.32 7.75
CA GLY A 11 1.91 -13.44 7.30
C GLY A 11 2.41 -12.08 6.81
N LEU A 12 3.40 -11.50 7.48
CA LEU A 12 4.01 -10.24 7.04
C LEU A 12 4.72 -10.40 5.70
N TYR A 13 5.46 -11.50 5.51
CA TYR A 13 6.12 -11.77 4.25
C TYR A 13 5.13 -11.91 3.09
N VAL A 14 4.04 -12.67 3.28
CA VAL A 14 3.00 -12.83 2.26
C VAL A 14 2.34 -11.47 1.95
N PHE A 15 2.02 -10.69 2.99
CA PHE A 15 1.49 -9.35 2.81
C PHE A 15 2.47 -8.44 2.06
N GLY A 16 3.77 -8.50 2.33
CA GLY A 16 4.78 -7.71 1.62
C GLY A 16 4.90 -8.07 0.14
N VAL A 17 4.84 -9.35 -0.21
CA VAL A 17 4.80 -9.76 -1.61
C VAL A 17 3.54 -9.24 -2.31
N LEU A 18 2.38 -9.34 -1.65
CA LEU A 18 1.12 -8.82 -2.19
C LEU A 18 1.16 -7.30 -2.35
N PHE A 19 1.63 -6.57 -1.34
CA PHE A 19 1.79 -5.13 -1.34
C PHE A 19 2.64 -4.68 -2.54
N LEU A 20 3.86 -5.21 -2.67
CA LEU A 20 4.76 -4.86 -3.75
C LEU A 20 4.21 -5.25 -5.12
N ALA A 21 3.51 -6.39 -5.23
CA ALA A 21 2.87 -6.79 -6.48
C ALA A 21 1.76 -5.83 -6.88
N VAL A 22 0.87 -5.46 -5.95
CA VAL A 22 -0.22 -4.50 -6.20
C VAL A 22 0.33 -3.12 -6.56
N SER A 23 1.31 -2.60 -5.80
CA SER A 23 1.94 -1.30 -6.10
C SER A 23 2.65 -1.29 -7.45
N LEU A 24 3.31 -2.39 -7.83
CA LEU A 24 3.95 -2.52 -9.13
C LEU A 24 2.91 -2.58 -10.26
N ILE A 25 1.85 -3.38 -10.11
CA ILE A 25 0.76 -3.47 -11.08
C ILE A 25 0.13 -2.11 -11.29
N LEU A 26 -0.21 -1.40 -10.20
CA LEU A 26 -0.78 -0.06 -10.28
C LEU A 26 0.16 0.88 -11.02
N ARG A 27 1.46 0.88 -10.70
CA ARG A 27 2.44 1.72 -11.42
C ARG A 27 2.49 1.41 -12.91
N VAL A 28 2.44 0.14 -13.30
CA VAL A 28 2.39 -0.25 -14.72
C VAL A 28 1.12 0.30 -15.37
N VAL A 29 -0.04 0.13 -14.72
CA VAL A 29 -1.32 0.65 -15.22
C VAL A 29 -1.26 2.16 -15.41
N LEU A 30 -0.82 2.92 -14.41
CA LEU A 30 -0.70 4.39 -14.49
C LEU A 30 0.30 4.82 -15.57
N CYS A 31 1.42 4.10 -15.72
CA CYS A 31 2.40 4.40 -16.76
C CYS A 31 1.85 4.16 -18.18
N VAL A 32 1.02 3.13 -18.37
CA VAL A 32 0.36 2.84 -19.65
C VAL A 32 -0.73 3.86 -19.94
N ASP A 33 -1.53 4.19 -18.93
CA ASP A 33 -2.61 5.18 -19.04
C ASP A 33 -2.08 6.56 -19.45
N SER A 34 -0.98 6.98 -18.84
CA SER A 34 -0.32 8.26 -19.14
C SER A 34 0.79 8.17 -20.20
N ALA A 35 0.87 7.09 -20.97
CA ALA A 35 1.98 6.85 -21.90
C ALA A 35 2.11 7.92 -23.00
N SER A 36 1.01 8.56 -23.40
CA SER A 36 1.01 9.64 -24.39
C SER A 36 1.62 10.94 -23.88
N GLN A 37 1.66 11.12 -22.56
CA GLN A 37 2.18 12.32 -21.88
C GLN A 37 3.51 12.05 -21.17
N ALA A 38 3.85 10.78 -20.94
CA ALA A 38 5.04 10.35 -20.22
C ALA A 38 6.30 10.33 -21.11
N ASP A 39 7.44 10.65 -20.50
CA ASP A 39 8.76 10.40 -21.11
C ASP A 39 9.08 8.90 -21.07
N LEU A 40 8.91 8.22 -22.21
CA LEU A 40 9.19 6.80 -22.38
C LEU A 40 10.69 6.48 -22.54
N GLY A 41 11.58 7.45 -22.32
CA GLY A 41 13.02 7.24 -22.31
C GLY A 41 13.45 6.21 -21.28
N VAL A 42 14.43 5.37 -21.65
CA VAL A 42 14.93 4.27 -20.80
C VAL A 42 15.35 4.75 -19.41
N TRP A 43 15.97 5.93 -19.32
CA TRP A 43 16.40 6.50 -18.05
C TRP A 43 15.22 7.00 -17.20
N ALA A 44 14.24 7.66 -17.81
CA ALA A 44 13.03 8.11 -17.13
C ALA A 44 12.23 6.92 -16.60
N MET A 45 12.02 5.90 -17.43
CA MET A 45 11.35 4.66 -17.03
C MET A 45 12.09 3.94 -15.90
N THR A 46 13.40 3.76 -16.03
CA THR A 46 14.22 3.16 -14.97
C THR A 46 14.07 3.93 -13.66
N LYS A 47 14.06 5.26 -13.70
CA LYS A 47 13.85 6.11 -12.53
C LYS A 47 12.46 5.92 -11.93
N VAL A 48 11.40 5.93 -12.74
CA VAL A 48 10.00 5.73 -12.30
C VAL A 48 9.87 4.40 -11.53
N PHE A 49 10.40 3.31 -12.09
CA PHE A 49 10.30 2.01 -11.44
C PHE A 49 11.25 1.84 -10.25
N ALA A 50 12.50 2.33 -10.31
CA ALA A 50 13.46 2.20 -9.22
C ALA A 50 13.06 3.06 -8.01
N VAL A 51 12.77 4.34 -8.23
CA VAL A 51 12.36 5.28 -7.18
C VAL A 51 10.99 4.88 -6.64
N GLY A 52 10.06 4.50 -7.51
CA GLY A 52 8.75 4.01 -7.09
C GLY A 52 8.86 2.78 -6.17
N THR A 53 9.61 1.76 -6.57
CA THR A 53 9.79 0.55 -5.74
C THR A 53 10.49 0.86 -4.42
N PHE A 54 11.43 1.82 -4.41
CA PHE A 54 12.05 2.28 -3.17
C PHE A 54 11.03 2.90 -2.21
N PHE A 55 10.13 3.75 -2.71
CA PHE A 55 9.04 4.31 -1.89
C PHE A 55 8.04 3.24 -1.44
N ASP A 56 7.70 2.26 -2.29
CA ASP A 56 6.83 1.16 -1.86
C ASP A 56 7.45 0.35 -0.72
N LEU A 57 8.77 0.12 -0.76
CA LEU A 57 9.48 -0.56 0.33
C LEU A 57 9.41 0.26 1.63
N ILE A 58 9.62 1.57 1.57
CA ILE A 58 9.48 2.46 2.73
C ILE A 58 8.06 2.37 3.29
N ALA A 59 7.05 2.50 2.44
CA ALA A 59 5.65 2.43 2.83
C ALA A 59 5.31 1.08 3.48
N TYR A 60 5.73 -0.02 2.87
CA TYR A 60 5.57 -1.36 3.44
C TYR A 60 6.21 -1.47 4.82
N PHE A 61 7.49 -1.11 4.97
CA PHE A 61 8.19 -1.18 6.25
C PHE A 61 7.55 -0.30 7.31
N PHE A 62 7.09 0.89 6.94
CA PHE A 62 6.35 1.77 7.83
C PHE A 62 5.07 1.11 8.34
N ILE A 63 4.24 0.56 7.44
CA ILE A 63 2.97 -0.11 7.77
C ILE A 63 3.19 -1.35 8.65
N VAL A 64 4.17 -2.20 8.33
CA VAL A 64 4.40 -3.44 9.08
C VAL A 64 5.19 -3.25 10.37
N SER A 65 5.84 -2.09 10.59
CA SER A 65 6.67 -1.85 11.76
C SER A 65 5.93 -2.03 13.09
N PRO A 66 4.70 -1.52 13.30
CA PRO A 66 4.00 -1.68 14.59
C PRO A 66 3.61 -3.14 14.83
N VAL A 67 3.19 -3.85 13.77
CA VAL A 67 2.84 -5.27 13.84
C VAL A 67 4.07 -6.12 14.12
N THR A 68 5.20 -5.78 13.50
CA THR A 68 6.48 -6.46 13.72
C THR A 68 6.94 -6.32 15.18
N LEU A 69 6.88 -5.09 15.73
CA LEU A 69 7.19 -4.83 17.13
C LEU A 69 6.25 -5.60 18.07
N TYR A 70 4.95 -5.63 17.78
CA TYR A 70 3.99 -6.42 18.55
C TYR A 70 4.34 -7.91 18.53
N LEU A 71 4.61 -8.49 17.36
CA LEU A 71 4.95 -9.91 17.22
C LEU A 71 6.28 -10.28 17.91
N LEU A 72 7.21 -9.32 17.99
CA LEU A 72 8.50 -9.50 18.68
C LEU A 72 8.35 -9.49 20.21
N LEU A 73 7.51 -8.60 20.73
CA LEU A 73 7.34 -8.40 22.18
C LEU A 73 6.26 -9.30 22.81
N ALA A 74 5.30 -9.78 22.00
CA ALA A 74 4.16 -10.54 22.52
C ALA A 74 4.59 -11.93 23.07
N PRO A 75 4.18 -12.29 24.30
CA PRO A 75 4.47 -13.60 24.87
C PRO A 75 3.79 -14.74 24.11
N GLU A 76 4.46 -15.90 24.02
CA GLU A 76 3.99 -17.06 23.25
C GLU A 76 2.60 -17.57 23.70
N LYS A 77 2.26 -17.36 24.97
CA LYS A 77 0.98 -17.77 25.56
C LYS A 77 -0.22 -17.05 24.95
N LEU A 78 -0.07 -15.84 24.39
CA LEU A 78 -1.16 -15.16 23.68
C LEU A 78 -1.52 -15.88 22.38
N PHE A 79 -0.54 -16.46 21.69
CA PHE A 79 -0.77 -17.11 20.40
C PHE A 79 -1.50 -18.46 20.51
N SER A 80 -1.59 -19.03 21.71
CA SER A 80 -2.42 -20.23 21.95
C SER A 80 -3.90 -19.89 22.24
N TRP A 81 -4.25 -18.61 22.41
CA TRP A 81 -5.63 -18.18 22.62
C TRP A 81 -6.43 -18.19 21.32
N LYS A 82 -7.44 -19.06 21.24
CA LYS A 82 -8.30 -19.22 20.06
C LYS A 82 -8.94 -17.91 19.55
N PRO A 83 -9.46 -17.00 20.41
CA PRO A 83 -10.04 -15.74 19.95
C PRO A 83 -9.04 -14.85 19.21
N LEU A 84 -7.78 -14.82 19.64
CA LEU A 84 -6.74 -14.00 19.04
C LEU A 84 -6.48 -14.38 17.57
N ARG A 85 -6.68 -15.66 17.23
CA ARG A 85 -6.58 -16.12 15.83
C ARG A 85 -7.64 -15.47 14.94
N TYR A 86 -8.88 -15.33 15.41
CA TYR A 86 -9.94 -14.67 14.63
C TYR A 86 -9.69 -13.17 14.49
N VAL A 87 -9.22 -12.52 15.57
CA VAL A 87 -8.83 -11.10 15.52
C VAL A 87 -7.69 -10.89 14.51
N ALA A 88 -6.65 -11.74 14.54
CA ALA A 88 -5.55 -11.66 13.60
C ALA A 88 -6.02 -11.86 12.14
N LEU A 89 -6.94 -12.80 11.89
CA LEU A 89 -7.53 -13.00 10.56
C LEU A 89 -8.35 -11.78 10.11
N ALA A 90 -9.12 -11.17 11.00
CA ALA A 90 -9.90 -9.97 10.69
C ALA A 90 -8.98 -8.77 10.37
N ILE A 91 -7.92 -8.56 11.15
CA ILE A 91 -6.91 -7.52 10.88
C ILE A 91 -6.22 -7.79 9.53
N TYR A 92 -5.84 -9.03 9.27
CA TYR A 92 -5.19 -9.39 8.01
C TYR A 92 -6.12 -9.19 6.79
N PHE A 93 -7.40 -9.55 6.92
CA PHE A 93 -8.42 -9.27 5.93
C PHE A 93 -8.63 -7.77 5.71
N LEU A 94 -8.63 -6.97 6.77
CA LEU A 94 -8.75 -5.52 6.66
C LEU A 94 -7.53 -4.90 5.97
N ALA A 95 -6.32 -5.40 6.24
CA ALA A 95 -5.09 -4.95 5.58
C ALA A 95 -5.08 -5.28 4.07
N ILE A 96 -5.34 -6.55 3.75
CA ILE A 96 -6.16 -7.01 2.60
C ILE A 96 -6.90 -5.94 1.80
N TYR A 97 -8.11 -5.71 2.29
CA TYR A 97 -9.09 -4.81 1.74
C TYR A 97 -8.54 -3.39 1.58
N ALA A 98 -7.87 -2.84 2.59
CA ALA A 98 -7.32 -1.50 2.56
C ALA A 98 -6.27 -1.32 1.45
N LEU A 99 -5.38 -2.30 1.24
CA LEU A 99 -4.41 -2.26 0.13
C LEU A 99 -5.11 -2.20 -1.24
N LEU A 100 -6.14 -3.01 -1.44
CA LEU A 100 -6.88 -3.04 -2.71
C LEU A 100 -7.73 -1.79 -2.92
N PHE A 101 -8.36 -1.31 -1.85
CA PHE A 101 -9.13 -0.06 -1.86
C PHE A 101 -8.22 1.13 -2.15
N ASP A 102 -7.07 1.22 -1.49
CA ASP A 102 -6.06 2.26 -1.71
C ASP A 102 -5.60 2.31 -3.17
N ALA A 103 -5.30 1.15 -3.76
CA ALA A 103 -4.93 1.06 -5.18
C ALA A 103 -6.05 1.53 -6.12
N ALA A 104 -7.30 1.22 -5.81
CA ALA A 104 -8.45 1.69 -6.58
C ALA A 104 -8.65 3.21 -6.43
N SER A 105 -8.60 3.72 -5.20
CA SER A 105 -8.69 5.15 -4.90
C SER A 105 -7.56 5.94 -5.56
N GLU A 106 -6.35 5.38 -5.61
CA GLU A 106 -5.21 6.03 -6.22
C GLU A 106 -5.37 6.16 -7.74
N TRP A 107 -5.99 5.17 -8.39
CA TRP A 107 -6.33 5.28 -9.82
C TRP A 107 -7.30 6.44 -10.09
N PHE A 108 -8.37 6.59 -9.30
CA PHE A 108 -9.29 7.73 -9.43
C PHE A 108 -8.61 9.07 -9.13
N PHE A 109 -7.74 9.11 -8.12
CA PHE A 109 -6.97 10.31 -7.80
C PHE A 109 -6.01 10.67 -8.95
N TRP A 110 -5.39 9.68 -9.58
CA TRP A 110 -4.53 9.89 -10.72
C TRP A 110 -5.28 10.46 -11.93
N ASP A 111 -6.48 9.94 -12.22
CA ASP A 111 -7.32 10.43 -13.33
C ASP A 111 -7.65 11.92 -13.18
N GLU A 112 -7.91 12.38 -11.96
CA GLU A 112 -8.23 13.79 -11.68
C GLU A 112 -6.99 14.70 -11.68
N PHE A 113 -5.88 14.24 -11.07
CA PHE A 113 -4.75 15.13 -10.75
C PHE A 113 -3.48 14.86 -11.59
N GLY A 114 -3.41 13.76 -12.33
CA GLY A 114 -2.22 13.33 -13.05
C GLY A 114 -1.01 13.06 -12.16
N ALA A 115 -1.23 12.79 -10.86
CA ALA A 115 -0.19 12.60 -9.87
C ALA A 115 -0.61 11.55 -8.83
N ARG A 116 0.38 10.90 -8.19
CA ARG A 116 0.12 10.06 -7.00
C ARG A 116 -0.26 10.94 -5.82
N TYR A 117 -0.75 10.33 -4.74
CA TYR A 117 -1.09 11.05 -3.51
C TYR A 117 0.03 11.98 -3.05
N ASN A 118 -0.35 13.22 -2.77
CA ASN A 118 0.51 14.30 -2.32
C ASN A 118 -0.21 15.14 -1.26
N PHE A 119 0.36 16.27 -0.86
CA PHE A 119 -0.27 17.15 0.15
C PHE A 119 -1.59 17.78 -0.32
N VAL A 120 -1.82 17.91 -1.63
CA VAL A 120 -3.11 18.40 -2.15
C VAL A 120 -4.24 17.45 -1.76
N ALA A 121 -4.01 16.13 -1.79
CA ALA A 121 -5.01 15.17 -1.33
C ALA A 121 -5.46 15.42 0.12
N VAL A 122 -4.53 15.86 0.97
CA VAL A 122 -4.82 16.19 2.39
C VAL A 122 -5.66 17.46 2.48
N ASP A 123 -5.33 18.49 1.69
CA ASP A 123 -6.07 19.74 1.66
C ASP A 123 -7.53 19.52 1.23
N TYR A 124 -7.80 18.59 0.31
CA TYR A 124 -9.17 18.22 -0.08
C TYR A 124 -9.98 17.58 1.06
N LEU A 125 -9.31 16.86 1.97
CA LEU A 125 -9.98 16.27 3.15
C LEU A 125 -10.25 17.32 4.23
N ILE A 126 -9.39 18.34 4.35
CA ILE A 126 -9.50 19.38 5.37
C ILE A 126 -10.46 20.49 4.92
N TYR A 127 -10.35 20.95 3.68
CA TYR A 127 -11.09 22.10 3.11
C TYR A 127 -12.24 21.68 2.19
N THR A 128 -12.97 20.64 2.57
CA THR A 128 -14.10 20.09 1.79
C THR A 128 -15.15 21.13 1.40
N GLN A 129 -15.42 22.12 2.26
CA GLN A 129 -16.43 23.16 2.01
C GLN A 129 -16.04 24.10 0.86
N GLU A 130 -14.74 24.37 0.68
CA GLU A 130 -14.25 25.23 -0.39
C GLU A 130 -14.36 24.54 -1.75
N VAL A 131 -14.09 23.22 -1.78
CA VAL A 131 -14.21 22.41 -3.00
C VAL A 131 -15.69 22.21 -3.38
N VAL A 132 -16.56 21.84 -2.44
CA VAL A 132 -18.00 21.65 -2.71
C VAL A 132 -18.69 22.94 -3.17
N GLY A 133 -18.26 24.10 -2.66
CA GLY A 133 -18.77 25.40 -3.11
C GLY A 133 -18.37 25.77 -4.55
N ASN A 134 -17.34 25.15 -5.11
CA ASN A 134 -16.78 25.48 -6.43
C ASN A 134 -17.35 24.59 -7.57
N ILE A 135 -18.07 23.51 -7.24
CA ILE A 135 -18.64 22.54 -8.20
C ILE A 135 -20.16 22.77 -8.39
N GLN A 136 -20.69 23.91 -7.93
CA GLN A 136 -22.09 24.34 -8.16
C GLN A 136 -22.23 25.16 -9.43
#